data_AF-A0A0N1NIN7-F1
#
_entry.id   AF-A0A0N1NIN7-F1
#
_cell.length_a   1.000
_cell.length_b   1.000
_cell.length_c   1.000
_cell.angle_alpha   90.00
_cell.angle_beta   90.00
_cell.angle_gamma   90.00
#
_symmetry.space_group_name_H-M   'P 1'
#
loop_
_entity.id
_entity.type
_entity.pdbx_description
1 polymer ?
#
loop_
_entity_poly.entity_id
_entity_poly.type
_entity_poly.pdbx_seq_one_letter_code
_entity_poly.pdbx_strand_id
1 'polypeptide(L)' 'HHLFPDLPGHRYAEVAVKVRALFEKYELEYVTGPLPKQVFSAWHKVFRLSLPNKKHQVKTPDREQELVAA' A
#
# COMPACT_ATOMS: atom_id res chain seq x y z
N HIS A 1 7.30 -12.25 -5.35
CA HIS A 1 6.45 -13.16 -4.58
C HIS A 1 7.04 -14.56 -4.74
N HIS A 2 7.86 -15.04 -3.79
CA HIS A 2 8.89 -16.08 -4.01
C HIS A 2 10.05 -15.62 -4.89
N LEU A 3 10.94 -14.83 -4.29
CA LEU A 3 12.27 -14.61 -4.85
C LEU A 3 13.07 -15.93 -4.93
N PHE A 4 12.70 -16.92 -4.12
CA PHE A 4 13.29 -18.25 -4.03
C PHE A 4 12.17 -19.31 -4.01
N PRO A 5 11.77 -19.86 -5.17
CA PRO A 5 10.68 -20.84 -5.26
C PRO A 5 11.01 -22.18 -4.58
N ASP A 6 12.28 -22.57 -4.57
CA ASP A 6 12.73 -23.86 -4.00
C ASP A 6 13.11 -23.77 -2.52
N LEU A 7 13.13 -22.57 -1.94
CA LEU A 7 13.53 -22.37 -0.56
C LEU A 7 12.31 -22.56 0.36
N PRO A 8 12.32 -23.55 1.27
CA PRO A 8 11.21 -23.74 2.19
C PRO A 8 11.08 -22.56 3.15
N GLY A 9 9.84 -22.18 3.47
CA GLY A 9 9.54 -20.93 4.19
C GLY A 9 10.22 -20.78 5.56
N HIS A 10 10.46 -21.87 6.29
CA HIS A 10 11.16 -21.82 7.58
C HIS A 10 12.63 -21.35 7.46
N ARG A 11 13.22 -21.46 6.27
CA ARG A 11 14.59 -21.02 5.97
C ARG A 11 14.67 -19.59 5.46
N TYR A 12 13.53 -18.89 5.29
CA TYR A 12 13.53 -17.50 4.84
C TYR A 12 14.29 -16.56 5.79
N ALA A 13 14.37 -16.92 7.08
CA ALA A 13 15.19 -16.17 8.04
C ALA A 13 16.68 -16.13 7.66
N GLU A 14 17.21 -17.20 7.04
CA GLU A 14 18.62 -17.27 6.61
C GLU A 14 18.93 -16.23 5.53
N VAL A 15 18.02 -16.04 4.57
CA VAL A 15 18.21 -15.08 3.46
C VAL A 15 17.77 -13.66 3.80
N ALA A 16 16.90 -13.49 4.80
CA ALA A 16 16.33 -12.19 5.19
C ALA A 16 17.42 -11.15 5.52
N VAL A 17 18.56 -11.56 6.08
CA VAL A 17 19.69 -10.67 6.37
C VAL A 17 20.22 -9.99 5.11
N LYS A 18 20.45 -10.76 4.05
CA LYS A 18 20.94 -10.24 2.76
C LYS A 18 19.88 -9.37 2.07
N VAL A 19 18.62 -9.76 2.16
CA VAL A 19 17.51 -8.99 1.58
C VAL A 19 17.35 -7.64 2.28
N ARG A 20 17.49 -7.58 3.61
CA ARG A 20 17.46 -6.31 4.36
C ARG A 20 18.59 -5.37 3.95
N ALA A 21 19.81 -5.88 3.82
CA ALA A 21 20.95 -5.07 3.35
C ALA A 21 20.73 -4.52 1.93
N LEU A 22 20.03 -5.28 1.06
CA LEU A 22 19.65 -4.81 -0.27
C LEU A 22 18.63 -3.67 -0.21
N PHE A 23 17.63 -3.79 0.66
CA PHE A 23 16.63 -2.73 0.87
C PHE A 23 17.27 -1.45 1.39
N GLU A 24 18.18 -1.56 2.36
CA GLU A 24 18.96 -0.43 2.88
C GLU A 24 19.79 0.25 1.78
N LYS A 25 20.49 -0.52 0.95
CA LYS A 25 21.28 0.00 -0.18
C LYS A 25 20.46 0.85 -1.15
N TYR A 26 19.20 0.50 -1.36
CA TYR A 26 18.30 1.20 -2.29
C TYR A 26 17.31 2.13 -1.58
N GLU A 27 17.53 2.42 -0.29
CA GLU A 27 16.68 3.31 0.51
C GLU A 27 15.19 2.86 0.53
N LEU A 28 14.98 1.54 0.50
CA LEU A 28 13.65 0.93 0.55
C LEU A 28 13.30 0.49 1.97
N GLU A 29 12.04 0.67 2.35
CA GLU A 29 11.54 0.20 3.64
C GLU A 29 11.34 -1.32 3.65
N TYR A 30 12.04 -2.02 4.54
CA TYR A 30 11.82 -3.45 4.78
C TYR A 30 10.63 -3.64 5.74
N VAL A 31 9.42 -3.66 5.20
CA VAL A 31 8.17 -3.72 5.99
C VAL A 31 8.09 -5.00 6.82
N THR A 32 8.05 -4.85 8.14
CA THR A 32 7.87 -5.94 9.11
C THR A 32 6.90 -5.53 10.21
N GLY A 33 6.40 -6.50 10.99
CA GLY A 33 5.56 -6.21 12.15
C GLY A 33 4.78 -7.43 12.65
N PRO A 34 4.04 -7.28 13.75
CA PRO A 34 3.20 -8.35 14.29
C PRO A 34 2.10 -8.76 13.30
N LEU A 35 1.89 -10.06 13.16
CA LEU A 35 0.83 -10.62 12.31
C LEU A 35 -0.56 -10.01 12.57
N PRO A 36 -1.02 -9.78 13.82
CA PRO A 36 -2.34 -9.20 14.08
C PRO A 36 -2.54 -7.82 13.43
N LYS A 37 -1.51 -6.97 13.45
CA LYS A 37 -1.57 -5.63 12.83
C LYS A 37 -1.67 -5.73 11.32
N GLN A 38 -0.92 -6.65 10.71
CA GLN A 38 -0.93 -6.87 9.26
C GLN A 38 -2.28 -7.41 8.80
N VAL A 39 -2.82 -8.41 9.51
CA VAL A 39 -4.13 -9.01 9.24
C VAL A 39 -5.24 -7.96 9.37
N PHE A 40 -5.27 -7.21 10.48
CA PHE A 40 -6.26 -6.15 10.67
C PHE A 40 -6.20 -5.08 9.57
N SER A 41 -5.00 -4.65 9.16
CA SER A 41 -4.84 -3.68 8.08
C SER A 41 -5.42 -4.18 6.74
N ALA A 42 -5.20 -5.46 6.42
CA ALA A 42 -5.77 -6.08 5.23
C ALA A 42 -7.30 -6.11 5.29
N TRP A 43 -7.87 -6.60 6.39
CA TRP A 43 -9.33 -6.65 6.58
C TRP A 43 -9.97 -5.28 6.59
N HIS A 44 -9.36 -4.29 7.24
CA HIS A 44 -9.84 -2.91 7.23
C HIS A 44 -9.93 -2.35 5.80
N LYS A 45 -8.94 -2.64 4.94
CA LYS A 45 -9.01 -2.26 3.52
C LYS A 45 -10.16 -2.95 2.80
N VAL A 46 -10.34 -4.25 3.01
CA VAL A 46 -11.47 -5.01 2.41
C VAL A 46 -12.80 -4.36 2.81
N PHE A 47 -13.07 -4.18 4.11
CA PHE A 47 -14.31 -3.58 4.57
C PHE A 47 -14.52 -2.16 4.04
N ARG A 48 -13.50 -1.31 4.10
CA ARG A 48 -13.60 0.08 3.64
C ARG A 48 -13.87 0.19 2.14
N LEU A 49 -13.24 -0.66 1.33
CA LEU A 49 -13.35 -0.62 -0.13
C LEU A 49 -14.57 -1.37 -0.67
N SER A 50 -15.19 -2.24 0.13
CA SER A 50 -16.47 -2.86 -0.21
C SER A 50 -17.66 -1.90 -0.08
N LEU A 51 -17.49 -0.72 0.53
CA LEU A 51 -18.52 0.30 0.65
C LEU A 51 -18.50 1.27 -0.56
N PRO A 52 -19.64 1.90 -0.92
CA PRO A 52 -19.68 2.88 -2.00
C PRO A 52 -18.69 4.03 -1.77
N ASN A 53 -17.97 4.42 -2.83
CA ASN A 53 -17.12 5.61 -2.79
C ASN A 53 -17.98 6.83 -2.42
N LYS A 54 -17.45 7.68 -1.53
CA LYS A 54 -18.04 9.01 -1.28
C LYS A 54 -18.17 9.71 -2.63
N LYS A 55 -19.36 10.23 -2.95
CA LYS A 55 -19.59 10.98 -4.19
C LYS A 55 -18.51 12.06 -4.29
N HIS A 56 -17.65 11.95 -5.29
CA HIS A 56 -16.77 13.06 -5.63
C HIS A 56 -17.70 14.20 -6.05
N GLN A 57 -17.80 15.23 -5.22
CA GLN A 57 -18.36 16.50 -5.66
C GLN A 57 -17.36 17.01 -6.69
N VAL A 58 -17.63 16.74 -7.97
CA VAL A 58 -16.96 17.45 -9.05
C VAL A 58 -17.34 18.91 -8.85
N LYS A 59 -16.42 19.72 -8.31
CA LYS A 59 -16.54 21.16 -8.40
C LYS A 59 -16.30 21.49 -9.87
N THR A 60 -17.34 21.40 -10.68
CA THR A 60 -17.36 22.08 -11.97
C THR A 60 -17.27 23.57 -11.61
N PRO A 61 -16.17 24.28 -11.94
CA PRO A 61 -16.18 25.73 -11.79
C PRO A 61 -17.33 26.24 -12.66
N ASP A 62 -18.13 27.11 -12.07
CA ASP A 62 -19.29 27.70 -12.72
C ASP A 62 -18.75 28.56 -13.86
N ARG A 63 -18.69 28.00 -15.08
CA ARG A 63 -18.09 28.65 -16.25
C ARG A 63 -18.75 30.00 -16.54
N GLU A 64 -20.00 30.15 -16.10
CA GLU A 64 -20.77 31.39 -16.13
C GLU A 64 -20.20 32.46 -15.19
N GLN A 65 -19.68 32.10 -14.01
CA GLN A 65 -19.04 33.07 -13.11
C GLN A 65 -17.66 33.51 -13.60
N GLU A 66 -16.94 32.64 -14.31
CA GLU A 66 -15.64 32.97 -14.91
C GLU A 66 -15.80 33.92 -16.12
N LEU A 67 -16.88 33.76 -16.90
CA LEU A 67 -17.20 34.64 -18.04
C LEU A 67 -17.82 35.99 -17.62
N VAL A 68 -18.51 36.06 -16.49
CA VAL A 68 -19.07 37.32 -15.95
C VAL A 68 -18.01 38.12 -15.18
N ALA A 69 -16.92 37.48 -14.73
CA ALA A 69 -15.80 38.12 -14.04
C ALA A 69 -14.64 38.56 -14.94
N ALA A 70 -14.65 38.19 -16.23
CA ALA A 70 -13.67 38.57 -17.26
C ALA A 70 -14.19 39.71 -18.14
#